data_AF-A0A182S6X1-F1
#
_entry.id   AF-A0A182S6X1-F1
#
_cell.length_a   1.000
_cell.length_b   1.000
_cell.length_c   1.000
_cell.angle_alpha   90.00
_cell.angle_beta   90.00
_cell.angle_gamma   90.00
#
_symmetry.space_group_name_H-M   'P 1'
#
loop_
_entity.id
_entity.type
_entity.pdbx_description
1 polymer ?
#
loop_
_entity_poly.entity_id
_entity_poly.type
_entity_poly.pdbx_seq_one_letter_code
_entity_poly.pdbx_strand_id
1 'polypeptide(L)'
;MTNTIEIASVFVAVSSNIAVKSTTVDYTVYNQLTQTDQNIVKRISGMGFPLERVVWVLKRIGSDDKKIVEHLIPLSELLDLGFEGEKISDALLKFDNNKHKALDYLIS
;
A
#
# COMPACT_ATOMS: atom_id res chain seq x y z
N MET A 1 -28.04 -42.47 16.60
CA MET A 1 -28.20 -42.11 15.17
C MET A 1 -27.39 -40.85 14.95
N THR A 2 -26.18 -41.03 14.42
CA THR A 2 -25.23 -39.98 14.07
C THR A 2 -25.75 -39.21 12.87
N ASN A 3 -25.92 -37.89 13.00
CA ASN A 3 -26.18 -37.03 11.86
C ASN A 3 -24.97 -36.15 11.59
N THR A 4 -24.09 -36.68 10.75
CA THR A 4 -23.08 -35.94 9.99
C THR A 4 -23.79 -35.26 8.83
N ILE A 5 -23.76 -33.93 8.75
CA ILE A 5 -23.71 -33.20 7.48
C ILE A 5 -22.79 -32.00 7.67
N GLU A 6 -21.66 -32.04 6.96
CA GLU A 6 -20.79 -30.92 6.67
C GLU A 6 -21.60 -29.78 6.05
N ILE A 7 -21.61 -28.61 6.68
CA ILE A 7 -21.93 -27.39 5.93
C ILE A 7 -20.68 -26.96 5.19
N ALA A 8 -20.70 -27.32 3.92
CA ALA A 8 -19.70 -27.04 2.92
C ALA A 8 -19.30 -25.56 2.88
N SER A 9 -18.03 -25.36 2.56
CA SER A 9 -17.43 -24.18 1.95
C SER A 9 -18.47 -23.24 1.33
N VAL A 10 -18.82 -22.16 2.04
CA VAL A 10 -19.52 -21.04 1.42
C VAL A 10 -18.49 -20.28 0.61
N PHE A 11 -18.47 -20.66 -0.65
CA PHE A 11 -17.94 -19.98 -1.81
C PHE A 11 -18.30 -18.49 -1.77
N VAL A 12 -17.39 -17.65 -1.30
CA VAL A 12 -17.37 -16.23 -1.69
C VAL A 12 -16.56 -16.15 -2.97
N ALA A 13 -17.20 -16.48 -4.08
CA ALA A 13 -16.78 -15.94 -5.37
C ALA A 13 -17.09 -14.45 -5.36
N VAL A 14 -16.12 -13.65 -4.94
CA VAL A 14 -16.04 -12.28 -5.43
C VAL A 14 -15.43 -12.35 -6.82
N SER A 15 -16.31 -12.55 -7.80
CA SER A 15 -16.07 -12.04 -9.14
C SER A 15 -16.00 -10.52 -9.03
N SER A 16 -14.79 -9.97 -9.05
CA SER A 16 -14.57 -8.55 -9.27
C SER A 16 -13.62 -8.41 -10.45
N ASN A 17 -14.20 -8.64 -11.62
CA ASN A 17 -13.69 -8.07 -12.86
C ASN A 17 -13.97 -6.56 -12.78
N ILE A 18 -13.13 -5.82 -12.05
CA ILE A 18 -13.20 -4.38 -12.02
C ILE A 18 -11.91 -3.85 -12.63
N ALA A 19 -11.97 -3.60 -13.94
CA ALA A 19 -11.09 -2.65 -14.58
C ALA A 19 -11.46 -1.24 -14.07
N VAL A 20 -11.15 -0.94 -12.80
CA VAL A 20 -11.15 0.42 -12.26
C VAL A 20 -9.75 0.98 -12.45
N LYS A 21 -9.55 1.65 -13.58
CA LYS A 21 -8.60 2.78 -13.64
C LYS A 21 -9.25 3.93 -12.88
N SER A 22 -9.19 3.93 -11.55
CA SER A 22 -9.52 5.12 -10.77
C SER A 22 -8.97 5.03 -9.35
N THR A 23 -8.11 5.99 -9.08
CA THR A 23 -7.50 6.52 -7.85
C THR A 23 -8.39 6.51 -6.60
N THR A 24 -8.85 5.33 -6.16
CA THR A 24 -9.58 5.15 -4.90
C THR A 24 -8.89 4.06 -4.10
N VAL A 25 -8.34 4.44 -2.96
CA VAL A 25 -7.56 3.55 -2.09
C VAL A 25 -8.55 2.58 -1.43
N ASP A 26 -8.52 1.33 -1.87
CA ASP A 26 -9.44 0.29 -1.45
C ASP A 26 -8.97 -0.32 -0.11
N TYR A 27 -9.59 0.13 0.99
CA TYR A 27 -9.33 -0.29 2.37
C TYR A 27 -9.42 -1.83 2.59
N THR A 28 -10.02 -2.57 1.64
CA THR A 28 -10.16 -4.03 1.71
C THR A 28 -8.89 -4.79 1.34
N VAL A 29 -7.91 -4.10 0.75
CA VAL A 29 -6.66 -4.71 0.27
C VAL A 29 -5.80 -5.28 1.40
N TYR A 30 -5.83 -4.68 2.59
CA TYR A 30 -5.04 -5.15 3.73
C TYR A 30 -5.31 -6.63 4.05
N ASN A 31 -6.57 -7.05 4.02
CA ASN A 31 -6.97 -8.42 4.36
C ASN A 31 -6.58 -9.45 3.29
N GLN A 32 -6.23 -8.99 2.09
CA GLN A 32 -5.75 -9.84 0.99
C GLN A 32 -4.23 -10.05 1.04
N LEU A 33 -3.52 -9.29 1.89
CA LEU A 33 -2.08 -9.43 2.07
C LEU A 33 -1.75 -10.71 2.86
N THR A 34 -0.53 -11.20 2.69
CA THR A 34 -0.02 -12.33 3.49
C THR A 34 0.07 -11.95 4.97
N GLN A 35 0.08 -12.94 5.86
CA GLN A 35 0.19 -12.66 7.30
C GLN A 35 1.46 -11.88 7.65
N THR A 36 2.56 -12.13 6.92
CA THR A 36 3.82 -11.41 7.04
C THR A 36 3.64 -9.94 6.67
N ASP A 37 3.11 -9.65 5.49
CA ASP A 37 2.88 -8.28 5.01
C ASP A 37 1.91 -7.52 5.91
N GLN A 38 0.87 -8.19 6.39
CA GLN A 38 -0.07 -7.63 7.35
C GLN A 38 0.60 -7.20 8.66
N ASN A 39 1.59 -7.96 9.13
CA ASN A 39 2.36 -7.62 10.33
C ASN A 39 3.28 -6.42 10.08
N ILE A 40 3.94 -6.36 8.92
CA ILE A 40 4.78 -5.24 8.51
C ILE A 40 3.94 -3.96 8.47
N VAL A 41 2.80 -4.01 7.78
CA VAL A 41 1.87 -2.88 7.67
C VAL A 41 1.40 -2.40 9.04
N LYS A 42 1.02 -3.33 9.94
CA LYS A 42 0.63 -2.97 11.32
C LYS A 42 1.76 -2.31 12.10
N ARG A 43 2.98 -2.85 12.02
CA ARG A 43 4.14 -2.28 12.71
C ARG A 43 4.44 -0.86 12.23
N ILE A 44 4.48 -0.65 10.92
CA ILE A 44 4.76 0.65 10.34
C ILE A 44 3.62 1.63 10.59
N SER A 45 2.37 1.16 10.52
CA SER A 45 1.22 2.01 10.86
C SER A 45 1.23 2.43 12.33
N GLY A 46 1.68 1.54 13.23
CA GLY A 46 1.91 1.86 14.65
C GLY A 46 2.96 2.95 14.89
N MET A 47 3.81 3.27 13.90
CA MET A 47 4.74 4.41 13.97
C MET A 47 4.10 5.75 13.60
N GLY A 48 2.81 5.77 13.25
CA GLY A 48 2.06 6.97 12.90
C GLY A 48 1.78 7.14 11.41
N PHE A 49 2.23 6.21 10.57
CA PHE A 49 1.90 6.23 9.14
C PHE A 49 0.48 5.68 8.90
N PRO A 50 -0.31 6.26 7.98
CA PRO A 50 -1.63 5.74 7.64
C PRO A 50 -1.53 4.33 7.07
N LEU A 51 -2.29 3.38 7.63
CA LEU A 51 -2.27 1.96 7.23
C LEU A 51 -2.37 1.78 5.71
N GLU A 52 -3.32 2.48 5.10
CA GLU A 52 -3.55 2.49 3.66
C GLU A 52 -2.32 2.90 2.85
N ARG A 53 -1.60 3.93 3.32
CA ARG A 53 -0.39 4.41 2.65
C ARG A 53 0.71 3.35 2.72
N VAL A 54 0.83 2.68 3.86
CA VAL A 54 1.80 1.59 4.04
C VAL A 54 1.48 0.42 3.12
N VAL A 55 0.21 0.00 3.02
CA VAL A 55 -0.23 -1.06 2.09
C VAL A 55 0.13 -0.71 0.66
N TRP A 56 -0.14 0.54 0.25
CA TRP A 56 0.13 1.00 -1.09
C TRP A 56 1.63 1.00 -1.43
N VAL A 57 2.47 1.51 -0.52
CA VAL A 57 3.92 1.48 -0.69
C VAL A 57 4.45 0.04 -0.71
N LEU A 58 4.01 -0.81 0.23
CA LEU A 58 4.40 -2.23 0.28
C LEU A 58 4.12 -2.94 -1.04
N LYS A 59 2.95 -2.73 -1.65
CA LYS A 59 2.62 -3.32 -2.97
C LYS A 59 3.55 -2.87 -4.09
N ARG A 60 4.15 -1.70 -3.96
CA ARG A 60 4.95 -1.07 -5.02
C ARG A 60 6.44 -1.42 -4.89
N ILE A 61 6.98 -1.48 -3.67
CA ILE A 61 8.41 -1.72 -3.44
C ILE A 61 8.74 -3.09 -2.83
N GLY A 62 7.71 -3.80 -2.34
CA GLY A 62 7.83 -5.09 -1.68
C GLY A 62 7.83 -5.00 -0.15
N SER A 63 7.95 -6.18 0.47
CA SER A 63 7.76 -6.43 1.90
C SER A 63 9.02 -6.22 2.75
N ASP A 64 9.73 -5.12 2.53
CA ASP A 64 10.93 -4.75 3.30
C ASP A 64 10.59 -3.54 4.20
N ASP A 65 10.49 -3.79 5.51
CA ASP A 65 10.12 -2.78 6.51
C ASP A 65 10.94 -1.49 6.37
N LYS A 66 12.26 -1.63 6.17
CA LYS A 66 13.18 -0.50 6.11
C LYS A 66 12.93 0.30 4.84
N LYS A 67 12.86 -0.36 3.68
CA LYS A 67 12.60 0.32 2.40
C LYS A 67 11.23 1.01 2.39
N ILE A 68 10.22 0.40 3.02
CA ILE A 68 8.87 0.98 3.09
C ILE A 68 8.91 2.30 3.85
N VAL A 69 9.61 2.33 5.00
CA VAL A 69 9.78 3.55 5.79
C VAL A 69 10.62 4.59 5.04
N GLU A 70 11.73 4.17 4.42
CA GLU A 70 12.59 5.06 3.62
C GLU A 70 11.85 5.72 2.46
N HIS A 71 10.85 5.04 1.89
CA HIS A 71 9.97 5.60 0.85
C HIS A 71 8.86 6.47 1.44
N LEU A 72 8.26 6.07 2.56
CA LEU A 72 7.14 6.77 3.19
C LEU A 72 7.50 8.14 3.74
N ILE A 73 8.72 8.32 4.25
CA ILE A 73 9.17 9.60 4.83
C ILE A 73 9.13 10.72 3.77
N PRO A 74 9.91 10.65 2.67
CA PRO A 74 9.91 11.72 1.67
C PRO A 74 8.58 11.79 0.91
N LEU A 75 7.85 10.67 0.76
CA LEU A 75 6.50 10.68 0.18
C LEU A 75 5.56 11.54 1.02
N SER A 76 5.58 11.39 2.34
CA SER A 76 4.69 12.14 3.24
C SER A 76 5.05 13.63 3.24
N GLU A 77 6.33 13.97 3.29
CA GLU A 77 6.80 15.36 3.22
C GLU A 77 6.38 16.05 1.91
N LEU A 78 6.46 15.35 0.77
CA LEU A 78 6.05 15.90 -0.53
C LEU A 78 4.52 15.96 -0.69
N LEU A 79 3.77 15.07 -0.04
CA LEU A 79 2.31 15.15 0.01
C LEU A 79 1.85 16.40 0.78
N ASP A 80 2.56 16.77 1.84
CA ASP A 80 2.27 17.98 2.63
C ASP A 80 2.51 19.27 1.83
N LEU A 81 3.30 19.21 0.76
CA LEU A 81 3.48 20.31 -0.20
C LEU A 81 2.37 20.38 -1.27
N GLY A 82 1.45 19.41 -1.28
CA GLY A 82 0.31 19.37 -2.21
C GLY A 82 0.56 18.65 -3.53
N PHE A 83 1.69 17.93 -3.68
CA PHE A 83 1.92 17.10 -4.85
C PHE A 83 1.04 15.84 -4.84
N GLU A 84 0.81 15.26 -6.01
CA GLU A 84 0.00 14.04 -6.16
C GLU A 84 0.80 12.79 -5.76
N GLY A 85 0.25 11.95 -4.88
CA GLY A 85 0.93 10.79 -4.32
C GLY A 85 1.55 9.82 -5.33
N GLU A 86 0.86 9.56 -6.45
CA GLU A 86 1.37 8.70 -7.51
C GLU A 86 2.61 9.31 -8.18
N LYS A 87 2.54 10.58 -8.59
CA LYS A 87 3.66 11.32 -9.19
C LYS A 87 4.85 11.39 -8.24
N ILE A 88 4.60 11.66 -6.96
CA ILE A 88 5.66 11.69 -5.94
C ILE A 88 6.34 10.34 -5.86
N SER A 89 5.56 9.26 -5.72
CA SER A 89 6.15 7.93 -5.59
C SER A 89 6.90 7.51 -6.83
N ASP A 90 6.44 7.84 -8.03
CA ASP A 90 7.14 7.53 -9.27
C ASP A 90 8.47 8.29 -9.35
N ALA A 91 8.46 9.58 -8.97
CA ALA A 91 9.69 10.39 -8.88
C ALA A 91 10.66 9.83 -7.82
N LEU A 92 10.18 9.45 -6.65
CA LEU A 92 11.00 8.84 -5.60
C LEU A 92 11.64 7.53 -6.06
N LEU A 93 10.89 6.66 -6.74
CA LEU A 93 11.44 5.43 -7.31
C LEU A 93 12.48 5.72 -8.40
N LYS A 94 12.24 6.72 -9.24
CA LYS A 94 13.17 7.15 -10.29
C LYS A 94 14.51 7.64 -9.73
N PHE A 95 14.51 8.26 -8.55
CA PHE A 95 15.68 8.86 -7.94
C PHE A 95 16.14 8.17 -6.65
N ASP A 96 15.78 6.89 -6.47
CA ASP A 96 16.19 6.06 -5.32
C ASP A 96 15.92 6.75 -3.96
N ASN A 97 14.67 7.22 -3.79
CA ASN A 97 14.19 7.96 -2.63
C ASN A 97 14.94 9.27 -2.33
N ASN A 98 15.69 9.81 -3.29
CA ASN A 98 16.27 11.14 -3.15
C ASN A 98 15.18 12.23 -3.29
N LYS A 99 14.70 12.74 -2.15
CA LYS A 99 13.68 13.79 -2.09
C LYS A 99 14.01 15.03 -2.91
N HIS A 100 15.24 15.52 -2.87
CA HIS A 100 15.62 16.75 -3.57
C HIS A 100 15.48 16.58 -5.09
N LYS A 101 16.03 15.48 -5.64
CA LYS A 101 15.88 15.17 -7.07
C LYS A 101 14.43 14.90 -7.47
N ALA A 102 13.67 14.23 -6.61
CA ALA A 102 12.25 14.00 -6.85
C ALA A 102 11.46 15.32 -6.86
N LEU A 103 11.74 16.21 -5.91
CA LEU A 103 11.12 17.54 -5.85
C LEU A 103 11.48 18.38 -7.08
N ASP A 104 12.76 18.46 -7.44
CA ASP A 104 13.22 19.18 -8.64
C ASP A 104 12.52 18.67 -9.91
N TYR A 105 12.29 17.35 -10.00
CA TYR A 105 11.57 16.74 -11.11
C TYR A 105 10.06 17.03 -11.09
N LEU A 106 9.43 17.17 -9.91
CA LEU A 106 8.00 17.44 -9.78
C LEU A 106 7.63 18.90 -10.10
N ILE A 107 8.58 19.83 -9.97
CA ILE A 107 8.39 21.26 -10.21
C ILE A 107 8.92 21.75 -11.57
N SER A 108 9.60 20.88 -12.32
CA SER A 108 10.09 21.16 -13.67
C SER A 108 9.04 20.89 -14.74
#